data_AF-X1PGZ7-F1
#
_entry.id   AF-X1PGZ7-F1
#
_cell.length_a   1.000
_cell.length_b   1.000
_cell.length_c   1.000
_cell.angle_alpha   90.00
_cell.angle_beta   90.00
_cell.angle_gamma   90.00
#
_symmetry.space_group_name_H-M   'P 1'
#
loop_
_entity.id
_entity.type
_entity.pdbx_description
1 polymer ?
#
loop_
_entity_poly.entity_id
_entity_poly.type
_entity_poly.pdbx_seq_one_letter_code
_entity_poly.pdbx_strand_id
1 'polypeptide(L)'
;MRDADLFLKYVKTLSPFSQSLERELAKKFKGITKAVIYGFVVVGILQGVLTGVGLFIFRVPNALLLTVLAVLGAIIPVLGAWIVWLPAAIYLFLTGHVVLGIGLALYGALFISWIDNIIRPYIVARKTKISSAIVLIGMIGGLIVFGIL
;
A
#
# COMPACT_ATOMS: atom_id res chain seq x y z
N MET A 1 8.17 -20.85 -6.65
CA MET A 1 7.33 -21.21 -7.81
C MET A 1 6.78 -22.63 -7.72
N ARG A 2 7.50 -23.61 -7.15
CA ARG A 2 7.02 -25.00 -6.95
C ARG A 2 5.74 -25.14 -6.10
N ASP A 3 5.57 -24.34 -5.05
CA ASP A 3 4.41 -24.47 -4.15
C ASP A 3 3.10 -23.99 -4.78
N ALA A 4 3.18 -23.05 -5.73
CA ALA A 4 2.01 -22.56 -6.45
C ALA A 4 1.40 -23.66 -7.33
N ASP A 5 2.23 -24.47 -7.98
CA ASP A 5 1.77 -25.57 -8.84
C ASP A 5 1.16 -26.72 -8.03
N LEU A 6 1.69 -27.00 -6.84
CA LEU A 6 1.15 -27.97 -5.88
C LEU A 6 -0.21 -27.51 -5.32
N PHE A 7 -0.32 -26.24 -4.93
CA PHE A 7 -1.56 -25.64 -4.47
C PHE A 7 -2.64 -25.67 -5.56
N LEU A 8 -2.28 -25.33 -6.81
CA LEU A 8 -3.20 -25.37 -7.95
C LEU A 8 -3.71 -26.79 -8.23
N LYS A 9 -2.86 -27.81 -8.07
CA LYS A 9 -3.28 -29.21 -8.18
C LYS A 9 -4.27 -29.59 -7.08
N TYR A 10 -4.00 -29.22 -5.83
CA TYR A 10 -4.89 -29.52 -4.70
C TYR A 10 -6.26 -28.85 -4.82
N VAL A 11 -6.30 -27.58 -5.23
CA VAL A 11 -7.54 -26.85 -5.47
C VAL A 11 -8.35 -27.51 -6.59
N LYS A 12 -7.68 -27.96 -7.66
CA LYS A 12 -8.32 -28.69 -8.77
C LYS A 12 -8.98 -30.00 -8.38
N THR A 13 -8.41 -30.72 -7.42
CA THR A 13 -8.95 -32.01 -6.98
C THR A 13 -10.18 -31.84 -6.08
N LEU A 14 -10.32 -30.68 -5.44
CA LEU A 14 -11.40 -30.38 -4.49
C LEU A 14 -12.51 -29.50 -5.07
N SER A 15 -12.28 -28.87 -6.23
CA SER A 15 -13.21 -27.92 -6.81
C SER A 15 -14.33 -28.60 -7.61
N PRO A 16 -15.61 -28.31 -7.32
CA PRO A 16 -16.74 -28.77 -8.14
C PRO A 16 -16.95 -27.90 -9.41
N PHE A 17 -16.02 -26.99 -9.73
CA PHE A 17 -16.17 -26.02 -10.82
C PHE A 17 -15.63 -26.53 -12.16
N SER A 18 -16.12 -25.95 -13.26
CA SER A 18 -15.66 -26.28 -14.60
C SER A 18 -14.20 -25.84 -14.82
N GLN A 19 -13.43 -26.63 -15.60
CA GLN A 19 -12.02 -26.32 -15.90
C GLN A 19 -11.80 -24.96 -16.59
N SER A 20 -12.84 -24.37 -17.18
CA SER A 20 -12.82 -23.02 -17.75
C SER A 20 -12.88 -21.95 -16.66
N LEU A 21 -13.76 -22.11 -15.67
CA LEU A 21 -13.91 -21.16 -14.56
C LEU A 21 -12.65 -21.13 -13.68
N GLU A 22 -12.06 -22.28 -13.37
CA GLU A 22 -10.80 -22.35 -12.61
C GLU A 22 -9.66 -21.62 -13.31
N ARG A 23 -9.53 -21.78 -14.63
CA ARG A 23 -8.51 -21.09 -15.43
C ARG A 23 -8.73 -19.59 -15.43
N GLU A 24 -9.98 -19.15 -15.55
CA GLU A 24 -10.33 -17.73 -15.50
C GLU A 24 -10.02 -17.11 -14.13
N LEU A 25 -10.39 -17.81 -13.06
CA LEU A 25 -10.10 -17.40 -11.69
C LEU A 25 -8.59 -17.31 -11.44
N ALA A 26 -7.83 -18.34 -11.79
CA ALA A 26 -6.37 -18.34 -11.64
C ALA A 26 -5.71 -17.17 -12.40
N LYS A 27 -6.22 -16.85 -13.60
CA LYS A 27 -5.74 -15.71 -14.40
C LYS A 27 -6.08 -14.38 -13.72
N LYS A 28 -7.28 -14.23 -13.16
CA LYS A 28 -7.70 -13.05 -12.38
C LYS A 28 -6.86 -12.89 -11.12
N PHE A 29 -6.69 -13.94 -10.31
CA PHE A 29 -5.85 -13.91 -9.11
C PHE A 29 -4.42 -13.50 -9.43
N LYS A 30 -3.79 -14.13 -10.44
CA LYS A 30 -2.44 -13.74 -10.88
C LYS A 30 -2.36 -12.27 -11.31
N GLY A 31 -3.40 -11.77 -11.98
CA GLY A 31 -3.51 -10.35 -12.35
C GLY A 31 -3.62 -9.42 -11.14
N ILE A 32 -4.45 -9.78 -10.16
CA ILE A 32 -4.65 -9.03 -8.91
C ILE A 32 -3.36 -9.03 -8.09
N THR A 33 -2.74 -10.20 -7.86
CA THR A 33 -1.48 -10.31 -7.11
C THR A 33 -0.39 -9.46 -7.74
N LYS A 34 -0.22 -9.53 -9.06
CA LYS A 34 0.74 -8.67 -9.77
C LYS A 34 0.41 -7.19 -9.55
N ALA A 35 -0.84 -6.77 -9.74
CA ALA A 35 -1.23 -5.38 -9.55
C ALA A 35 -0.97 -4.88 -8.12
N VAL A 36 -1.21 -5.71 -7.11
CA VAL A 36 -0.93 -5.39 -5.70
C VAL A 36 0.58 -5.22 -5.46
N ILE A 37 1.40 -6.15 -5.95
CA ILE A 37 2.87 -6.08 -5.83
C ILE A 37 3.39 -4.81 -6.51
N TYR A 38 2.95 -4.52 -7.73
CA TYR A 38 3.32 -3.29 -8.43
C TYR A 38 2.88 -2.03 -7.66
N GLY A 39 1.67 -2.05 -7.08
CA GLY A 39 1.19 -0.97 -6.23
C GLY A 39 2.11 -0.70 -5.04
N PHE A 40 2.58 -1.75 -4.35
CA PHE A 40 3.50 -1.59 -3.22
C PHE A 40 4.85 -1.03 -3.64
N VAL A 41 5.40 -1.48 -4.77
CA VAL A 41 6.68 -0.95 -5.27
C VAL A 41 6.54 0.54 -5.63
N VAL A 42 5.49 0.93 -6.34
CA VAL A 42 5.27 2.34 -6.73
C VAL A 42 5.06 3.23 -5.51
N VAL A 43 4.21 2.81 -4.58
CA VAL A 43 3.94 3.56 -3.35
C VAL A 43 5.20 3.66 -2.50
N GLY A 44 5.94 2.57 -2.32
CA GLY A 44 7.17 2.53 -1.54
C GLY A 44 8.26 3.46 -2.11
N ILE A 45 8.43 3.51 -3.43
CA ILE A 45 9.35 4.46 -4.07
C ILE A 45 8.95 5.91 -3.78
N LEU A 46 7.67 6.26 -3.97
CA LEU A 46 7.18 7.62 -3.71
C LEU A 46 7.38 8.01 -2.24
N GLN A 47 7.06 7.10 -1.32
CA GLN A 47 7.19 7.31 0.11
C GLN A 47 8.66 7.46 0.53
N GLY A 48 9.55 6.63 -0.02
CA GLY A 48 10.98 6.71 0.22
C GLY A 48 11.62 7.99 -0.34
N VAL A 49 11.21 8.44 -1.53
CA VAL A 49 11.65 9.73 -2.11
C VAL A 49 11.21 10.89 -1.24
N LEU A 50 9.93 10.94 -0.83
CA LEU A 50 9.43 11.98 0.07
C LEU A 50 10.16 11.97 1.42
N THR A 51 10.43 10.77 1.95
CA THR A 51 11.24 10.63 3.16
C THR A 51 12.62 11.23 2.96
N GLY A 52 13.30 10.89 1.85
CA GLY A 52 14.59 11.49 1.52
C GLY A 52 14.55 13.00 1.44
N VAL A 53 13.57 13.57 0.73
CA VAL A 53 13.37 15.02 0.64
C VAL A 53 13.24 15.64 2.04
N GLY A 54 12.44 15.04 2.92
CA GLY A 54 12.34 15.47 4.32
C GLY A 54 13.69 15.41 5.04
N LEU A 55 14.39 14.28 4.97
CA LEU A 55 15.70 14.11 5.63
C LEU A 55 16.73 15.15 5.17
N PHE A 56 16.74 15.51 3.88
CA PHE A 56 17.61 16.57 3.35
C PHE A 56 17.21 17.97 3.82
N ILE A 57 15.91 18.30 3.76
CA ILE A 57 15.39 19.62 4.19
C ILE A 57 15.70 19.86 5.67
N PHE A 58 15.50 18.84 6.51
CA PHE A 58 15.74 18.92 7.95
C PHE A 58 17.18 18.60 8.36
N ARG A 59 18.11 18.51 7.39
CA ARG A 59 19.56 18.33 7.57
C ARG A 59 19.94 17.14 8.45
N VAL A 60 19.25 16.01 8.28
CA VAL A 60 19.58 14.77 8.99
C VAL A 60 20.94 14.25 8.50
N PRO A 61 21.85 13.84 9.40
CA PRO A 61 23.11 13.21 9.00
C PRO A 61 22.87 11.96 8.18
N ASN A 62 23.73 11.72 7.18
CA ASN A 62 23.62 10.56 6.28
C ASN A 62 22.26 10.43 5.57
N ALA A 63 21.61 11.55 5.25
CA ALA A 63 20.30 11.59 4.57
C ALA A 63 20.24 10.71 3.31
N LEU A 64 21.31 10.65 2.50
CA LEU A 64 21.40 9.75 1.33
C LEU A 64 21.21 8.28 1.70
N LEU A 65 22.00 7.80 2.67
CA LEU A 65 21.96 6.41 3.11
C LEU A 65 20.57 6.06 3.68
N LEU A 66 20.05 6.94 4.54
CA LEU A 66 18.73 6.78 5.13
C LEU A 66 17.62 6.81 4.08
N THR A 67 17.76 7.60 3.01
CA THR A 67 16.82 7.62 1.89
C THR A 67 16.77 6.27 1.18
N VAL A 68 17.93 5.67 0.90
CA VAL A 68 17.99 4.34 0.28
C VAL A 68 17.32 3.31 1.18
N LEU A 69 17.60 3.34 2.48
CA LEU A 69 16.93 2.47 3.46
C LEU A 69 15.43 2.72 3.53
N ALA A 70 14.98 3.96 3.40
CA ALA A 70 13.56 4.31 3.39
C ALA A 70 12.86 3.76 2.15
N VAL A 71 13.47 3.85 0.97
CA VAL A 71 12.91 3.26 -0.26
C VAL A 71 12.81 1.74 -0.13
N LEU A 72 13.88 1.08 0.33
CA LEU A 72 13.88 -0.38 0.50
C LEU A 72 12.86 -0.84 1.56
N GLY A 73 12.78 -0.12 2.69
CA GLY A 73 11.84 -0.40 3.77
C GLY A 73 10.38 -0.15 3.37
N ALA A 74 10.11 0.91 2.61
CA ALA A 74 8.76 1.29 2.21
C ALA A 74 8.14 0.37 1.14
N ILE A 75 8.96 -0.37 0.40
CA ILE A 75 8.46 -1.44 -0.49
C ILE A 75 7.82 -2.57 0.34
N ILE A 76 8.23 -2.74 1.61
CA ILE A 76 7.63 -3.70 2.54
C ILE A 76 6.39 -3.06 3.19
N PRO A 77 5.17 -3.51 2.87
CA PRO A 77 3.93 -2.82 3.25
C PRO A 77 3.72 -2.66 4.75
N VAL A 78 4.27 -3.58 5.55
CA VAL A 78 4.12 -3.59 7.01
C VAL A 78 5.07 -2.58 7.68
N LEU A 79 6.25 -2.36 7.08
CA LEU A 79 7.28 -1.51 7.64
C LEU A 79 7.12 -0.05 7.22
N GLY A 80 6.75 0.21 5.95
CA GLY A 80 6.60 1.55 5.41
C GLY A 80 7.88 2.41 5.53
N ALA A 81 7.76 3.71 5.32
CA ALA A 81 8.89 4.64 5.47
C ALA A 81 9.07 5.20 6.89
N TRP A 82 8.10 4.96 7.78
CA TRP A 82 8.12 5.48 9.15
C TRP A 82 9.24 4.90 10.00
N ILE A 83 9.68 3.69 9.69
CA ILE A 83 10.84 3.06 10.32
C ILE A 83 12.14 3.85 10.13
N VAL A 84 12.20 4.77 9.15
CA VAL A 84 13.37 5.63 8.91
C VAL A 84 13.15 7.03 9.46
N TRP A 85 12.07 7.71 9.07
CA TRP A 85 11.90 9.12 9.43
C TRP A 85 11.60 9.33 10.92
N LEU A 86 10.91 8.38 11.58
CA LEU A 86 10.57 8.51 12.99
C LEU A 86 11.82 8.42 13.89
N PRO A 87 12.71 7.40 13.75
CA PRO A 87 13.99 7.41 14.46
C PRO A 87 14.88 8.59 14.10
N ALA A 88 14.86 9.06 12.84
CA ALA A 88 15.60 10.25 12.44
C ALA A 88 15.09 11.53 13.14
N ALA A 89 13.78 11.66 13.32
CA ALA A 89 13.20 12.77 14.08
C ALA A 89 13.59 12.68 15.56
N ILE A 90 13.52 11.49 16.15
CA ILE A 90 13.97 11.23 17.53
C ILE A 90 15.45 11.58 17.69
N TYR A 91 16.30 11.22 16.73
CA TYR A 91 17.71 11.57 16.74
C TYR A 91 17.94 13.09 16.74
N LEU A 92 17.16 13.86 15.96
CA LEU A 92 17.24 15.32 15.99
C LEU A 92 16.85 15.90 17.35
N PHE A 93 15.85 15.32 18.03
CA PHE A 93 15.50 15.71 19.39
C PHE A 93 16.64 15.44 20.39
N LEU A 94 17.25 14.25 20.31
CA LEU A 94 18.34 13.85 21.21
C LEU A 94 19.63 14.67 20.99
N THR A 95 19.84 15.20 19.78
CA THR A 95 21.01 16.04 19.44
C THR A 95 20.76 17.54 19.66
N GLY A 96 19.64 17.92 20.27
CA GLY A 96 19.32 19.32 20.59
C GLY A 96 18.69 20.12 19.43
N HIS A 97 18.50 19.51 18.26
CA HIS A 97 17.87 20.15 17.10
C HIS A 97 16.33 20.05 17.15
N VAL A 98 15.73 20.53 18.23
CA VAL A 98 14.30 20.36 18.55
C VAL A 98 13.39 20.87 17.43
N VAL A 99 13.67 22.05 16.87
CA VAL A 99 12.86 22.65 15.79
C VAL A 99 12.89 21.80 14.52
N LEU A 100 14.06 21.27 14.15
CA LEU A 100 14.22 20.40 12.99
C LEU A 100 13.55 19.04 13.24
N GLY A 101 13.64 18.51 14.46
CA GLY A 101 12.96 17.27 14.86
C GLY A 101 11.43 17.38 14.79
N ILE A 102 10.85 18.47 15.31
CA ILE A 102 9.41 18.74 15.19
C ILE A 102 9.02 18.89 13.72
N GLY A 103 9.81 19.65 12.95
CA GLY A 103 9.56 19.84 11.52
C GLY A 103 9.54 18.53 10.74
N LEU A 104 10.52 17.65 10.96
CA LEU A 104 10.58 16.34 10.33
C LEU A 104 9.42 15.43 10.77
N ALA A 105 9.06 15.45 12.06
CA ALA A 105 7.95 14.65 12.57
C ALA A 105 6.60 15.09 11.97
N LEU A 106 6.35 16.40 11.90
CA LEU A 106 5.15 16.95 11.27
C LEU A 106 5.13 16.66 9.76
N TYR A 107 6.27 16.83 9.08
CA TYR A 107 6.39 16.50 7.67
C TYR A 107 6.11 15.01 7.40
N GLY A 108 6.68 14.13 8.22
CA GLY A 108 6.45 12.69 8.15
C GLY A 108 5.00 12.31 8.39
N ALA A 109 4.37 12.86 9.42
CA ALA A 109 2.99 12.58 9.75
C ALA A 109 1.99 13.12 8.70
N LEU A 110 2.22 14.32 8.17
CA LEU A 110 1.26 14.99 7.27
C LEU A 110 1.44 14.62 5.80
N PHE A 111 2.67 14.48 5.32
CA PHE A 111 2.94 14.22 3.91
C PHE A 111 3.26 12.76 3.66
N ILE A 112 4.25 12.20 4.37
CA ILE A 112 4.75 10.84 4.09
C ILE A 112 3.70 9.78 4.43
N SER A 113 3.03 9.88 5.57
CA SER A 113 2.01 8.91 6.01
C SER A 113 0.71 8.98 5.20
N TRP A 114 0.43 10.11 4.55
CA TRP A 114 -0.77 10.28 3.74
C TRP A 114 -0.67 9.65 2.35
N ILE A 115 0.54 9.35 1.88
CA ILE A 115 0.75 8.71 0.57
C ILE A 115 0.00 7.38 0.47
N ASP A 116 0.05 6.54 1.50
CA ASP A 116 -0.63 5.25 1.51
C ASP A 116 -2.16 5.40 1.48
N ASN A 117 -2.67 6.45 2.12
CA ASN A 117 -4.10 6.73 2.22
C ASN A 117 -4.71 7.31 0.94
N ILE A 118 -3.91 8.00 0.10
CA ILE A 118 -4.39 8.61 -1.15
C ILE A 118 -4.09 7.71 -2.34
N ILE A 119 -2.84 7.24 -2.47
CA ILE A 119 -2.36 6.59 -3.68
C ILE A 119 -2.92 5.19 -3.80
N ARG A 120 -3.06 4.45 -2.70
CA ARG A 120 -3.55 3.07 -2.73
C ARG A 120 -5.03 3.01 -3.17
N PRO A 121 -5.96 3.83 -2.65
CA PRO A 121 -7.30 3.93 -3.20
C PRO A 121 -7.31 4.47 -4.64
N TYR A 122 -6.47 5.45 -4.99
CA TYR A 122 -6.42 5.99 -6.35
C TYR A 122 -6.03 4.94 -7.41
N ILE A 123 -5.03 4.11 -7.11
CA ILE A 123 -4.59 3.00 -7.98
C ILE A 123 -5.71 1.96 -8.13
N VAL A 124 -6.43 1.65 -7.06
CA VAL A 124 -7.50 0.64 -7.06
C VAL A 124 -8.80 1.17 -7.68
N ALA A 125 -9.18 2.41 -7.39
CA ALA A 125 -10.41 3.07 -7.83
C ALA A 125 -10.43 3.31 -9.35
N ARG A 126 -9.27 3.36 -10.02
CA ARG A 126 -9.20 3.44 -11.49
C ARG A 126 -9.84 2.25 -12.22
N LYS A 127 -10.18 1.15 -11.54
CA LYS A 127 -10.86 -0.02 -12.16
C LYS A 127 -12.36 -0.15 -11.91
N THR A 128 -12.97 0.71 -11.09
CA THR A 128 -14.40 0.61 -10.80
C THR A 128 -15.05 1.98 -10.92
N LYS A 129 -15.43 2.34 -12.15
CA LYS A 129 -16.45 3.36 -12.41
C LYS A 129 -17.84 2.83 -12.05
N ILE A 130 -18.04 2.33 -10.83
CA ILE A 130 -19.39 2.10 -10.34
C ILE A 130 -19.86 3.46 -9.85
N SER A 131 -20.75 4.09 -10.63
CA SER A 131 -21.41 5.32 -10.22
C SER A 131 -22.02 5.12 -8.83
N SER A 132 -21.88 6.12 -7.95
CA SER A 132 -22.54 6.11 -6.64
C SER A 132 -24.05 5.82 -6.75
N ALA A 133 -24.69 6.17 -7.88
CA ALA A 133 -26.07 5.82 -8.16
C ALA A 133 -26.31 4.31 -8.29
N ILE A 134 -25.38 3.56 -8.90
CA ILE A 134 -25.49 2.10 -9.05
C ILE A 134 -25.35 1.40 -7.70
N VAL A 135 -24.47 1.92 -6.82
CA VAL A 135 -24.34 1.41 -5.44
C VAL A 135 -25.61 1.66 -4.65
N LEU A 136 -26.21 2.85 -4.78
CA LEU A 136 -27.45 3.22 -4.12
C LEU A 136 -28.63 2.33 -4.58
N ILE A 137 -28.76 2.12 -5.89
CA ILE A 137 -29.77 1.23 -6.48
C ILE A 137 -29.56 -0.21 -6.00
N GLY A 138 -28.31 -0.67 -5.93
CA GLY A 138 -27.97 -2.00 -5.41
C GLY A 138 -28.31 -2.17 -3.93
N MET A 139 -28.06 -1.16 -3.09
CA MET A 139 -28.46 -1.16 -1.68
C MET A 139 -29.98 -1.18 -1.51
N ILE A 140 -30.70 -0.30 -2.22
CA ILE A 140 -32.17 -0.23 -2.15
C ILE A 140 -32.78 -1.53 -2.68
N GLY A 141 -32.29 -2.04 -3.82
CA GLY A 141 -32.73 -3.32 -4.38
C GLY A 141 -32.42 -4.49 -3.46
N GLY A 142 -31.26 -4.51 -2.81
CA GLY A 142 -30.89 -5.52 -1.81
C GLY A 142 -31.79 -5.49 -0.57
N LEU A 143 -32.11 -4.29 -0.05
CA LEU A 143 -33.07 -4.09 1.04
C LEU A 143 -34.48 -4.58 0.69
N ILE A 144 -34.90 -4.38 -0.57
CA ILE A 144 -36.21 -4.84 -1.05
C ILE A 144 -36.25 -6.38 -1.19
N VAL A 145 -35.17 -6.98 -1.70
CA VAL A 145 -35.10 -8.44 -1.97
C VAL A 145 -34.84 -9.25 -0.70
N PHE A 146 -33.98 -8.78 0.19
CA PHE A 146 -33.53 -9.51 1.38
C PHE A 146 -34.13 -8.99 2.69
N GLY A 147 -34.86 -7.88 2.65
CA GLY A 147 -35.42 -7.23 3.83
C GLY A 147 -34.36 -6.55 4.70
N ILE A 148 -34.83 -5.71 5.63
CA ILE A 148 -34.02 -5.30 6.77
C ILE A 148 -34.06 -6.49 7.73
N LEU A 149 -32.93 -7.19 7.89
CA LEU A 149 -32.78 -8.17 8.97
C LEU A 149 -32.92 -7.49 10.34
#